data_AF-A0A7J5ZHY4-F1
#
_entry.id   AF-A0A7J5ZHY4-F1
#
_cell.length_a   1.000
_cell.length_b   1.000
_cell.length_c   1.000
_cell.angle_alpha   90.00
_cell.angle_beta   90.00
_cell.angle_gamma   90.00
#
_symmetry.space_group_name_H-M   'P 1'
#
loop_
_entity.id
_entity.type
_entity.pdbx_description
1 polymer ?
#
loop_
_entity_poly.entity_id
_entity_poly.type
_entity_poly.pdbx_seq_one_letter_code
_entity_poly.pdbx_strand_id
1 'polypeptide(L)'
;MGGMGADTTPQALVRVYEAEKDQWQPMTSMPTPRYGATPFAFDLEMKSWTRYPCIPSRRAFSCCATNERSFFSLGGLQQPGPHNFYSRPHFVSTMEEYDLDQGIWIKPTRTSRMREKRADFVAGCLGGRVIAAGGLGNEPSPLGTVESYNPVKRRWEYVAPMPTARCSSALLQTPSMMYVIGGVSQGPSNAVEALCLPETV
;
A
#
# COMPACT_ATOMS: atom_id res chain seq x y z
N MET A 1 13.95 -5.54 -1.47
CA MET A 1 13.53 -6.26 -2.69
C MET A 1 13.31 -5.25 -3.80
N GLY A 2 13.91 -5.49 -4.96
CA GLY A 2 13.88 -4.55 -6.08
C GLY A 2 14.41 -3.17 -5.72
N GLY A 3 13.84 -2.12 -6.33
CA GLY A 3 14.25 -0.74 -6.14
C GLY A 3 15.04 -0.20 -7.33
N MET A 4 15.69 0.94 -7.13
CA MET A 4 16.53 1.58 -8.13
C MET A 4 17.99 1.46 -7.72
N GLY A 5 18.85 1.10 -8.67
CA GLY A 5 20.30 1.18 -8.49
C GLY A 5 20.75 2.64 -8.37
N ALA A 6 22.00 2.84 -7.95
CA ALA A 6 22.63 4.16 -7.92
C ALA A 6 22.73 4.79 -9.34
N ASP A 7 22.73 3.94 -10.36
CA ASP A 7 22.66 4.28 -11.78
C ASP A 7 21.23 4.57 -12.28
N THR A 8 20.25 4.58 -11.38
CA THR A 8 18.82 4.73 -11.68
C THR A 8 18.25 3.63 -12.58
N THR A 9 18.89 2.47 -12.64
CA THR A 9 18.28 1.32 -13.33
C THR A 9 17.42 0.52 -12.36
N PRO A 10 16.24 0.04 -12.79
CA PRO A 10 15.40 -0.79 -11.94
C PRO A 10 16.11 -2.11 -11.65
N GLN A 11 16.11 -2.52 -10.39
CA GLN A 11 16.70 -3.79 -9.93
C GLN A 11 15.63 -4.82 -9.63
N ALA A 12 15.98 -6.09 -9.86
CA ALA A 12 15.14 -7.25 -9.54
C ALA A 12 15.64 -8.05 -8.31
N LEU A 13 16.70 -7.56 -7.66
CA LEU A 13 17.41 -8.30 -6.62
C LEU A 13 16.58 -8.47 -5.35
N VAL A 14 16.69 -9.65 -4.77
CA VAL A 14 16.06 -10.04 -3.51
C VAL A 14 17.18 -10.44 -2.57
N ARG A 15 17.14 -9.93 -1.34
CA ARG A 15 18.06 -10.32 -0.27
C ARG A 15 17.25 -10.61 0.98
N VAL A 16 17.66 -11.62 1.73
CA VAL A 16 17.12 -11.93 3.06
C VAL A 16 18.22 -11.65 4.08
N TYR A 17 17.85 -11.08 5.22
CA TYR A 17 18.80 -10.83 6.31
C TYR A 17 18.73 -12.00 7.29
N GLU A 18 19.84 -12.71 7.46
CA GLU A 18 19.99 -13.79 8.43
C GLU A 18 20.52 -13.20 9.74
N ALA A 19 19.63 -12.98 10.71
CA ALA A 19 19.95 -12.33 11.98
C ALA A 19 21.02 -13.08 12.78
N GLU A 20 21.03 -14.42 12.74
CA GLU A 20 22.02 -15.24 13.46
C GLU A 20 23.45 -15.06 12.95
N LYS A 21 23.61 -14.72 11.66
CA LYS A 21 24.92 -14.53 11.02
C LYS A 21 25.27 -13.07 10.78
N ASP A 22 24.35 -12.16 11.08
CA ASP A 22 24.43 -10.74 10.77
C ASP A 22 24.82 -10.46 9.30
N GLN A 23 24.19 -11.18 8.36
CA GLN A 23 24.54 -11.10 6.94
C GLN A 23 23.32 -11.11 6.03
N TRP A 24 23.41 -10.33 4.94
CA TRP A 24 22.45 -10.36 3.85
C TRP A 24 22.80 -11.47 2.86
N GLN A 25 21.88 -12.42 2.65
CA GLN A 25 22.03 -13.48 1.67
C GLN A 25 21.25 -13.17 0.38
N PRO A 26 21.82 -13.39 -0.81
CA PRO A 26 21.10 -13.25 -2.07
C PRO A 26 20.04 -14.35 -2.21
N MET A 27 18.89 -14.00 -2.77
CA MET A 27 17.79 -14.92 -3.09
C MET A 27 17.45 -14.86 -4.58
N THR A 28 16.61 -15.77 -5.05
CA THR A 28 16.12 -15.80 -6.43
C THR A 28 15.54 -14.45 -6.83
N SER A 29 16.15 -13.82 -7.84
CA SER A 29 15.72 -12.53 -8.37
C SER A 29 14.27 -12.59 -8.87
N MET A 30 13.58 -11.45 -8.79
CA MET A 30 12.27 -11.33 -9.42
C MET A 30 12.38 -11.58 -10.93
N PRO A 31 11.34 -12.14 -11.58
CA PRO A 31 11.34 -12.38 -13.02
C PRO A 31 11.54 -11.12 -13.85
N THR A 32 11.16 -9.95 -13.34
CA THR A 32 11.35 -8.65 -14.00
C THR A 32 11.74 -7.53 -13.01
N PRO A 33 12.64 -6.60 -13.39
CA PRO A 33 12.87 -5.36 -12.65
C PRO A 33 11.67 -4.40 -12.80
N ARG A 34 11.15 -3.79 -11.72
CA ARG A 34 9.73 -3.37 -11.69
C ARG A 34 9.42 -1.87 -11.92
N TYR A 35 8.45 -1.66 -12.83
CA TYR A 35 7.43 -0.58 -12.89
C TYR A 35 6.00 -1.12 -13.22
N GLY A 36 5.80 -2.45 -13.25
CA GLY A 36 4.59 -3.10 -13.81
C GLY A 36 3.54 -3.56 -12.79
N ALA A 37 2.28 -3.71 -13.23
CA ALA A 37 1.12 -4.10 -12.41
C ALA A 37 0.94 -5.62 -12.18
N THR A 38 1.97 -6.43 -12.47
CA THR A 38 1.92 -7.89 -12.32
C THR A 38 2.34 -8.29 -10.90
N PRO A 39 1.44 -8.82 -10.06
CA PRO A 39 1.81 -9.30 -8.74
C PRO A 39 2.50 -10.66 -8.83
N PHE A 40 3.52 -10.86 -7.99
CA PHE A 40 4.18 -12.14 -7.78
C PHE A 40 4.27 -12.38 -6.27
N ALA A 41 4.01 -13.61 -5.85
CA ALA A 41 4.29 -14.05 -4.49
C ALA A 41 5.57 -14.88 -4.49
N PHE A 42 6.41 -14.70 -3.48
CA PHE A 42 7.60 -15.52 -3.28
C PHE A 42 7.33 -16.56 -2.21
N ASP A 43 7.49 -17.83 -2.58
CA ASP A 43 7.42 -18.94 -1.64
C ASP A 43 8.79 -19.11 -0.97
N LEU A 44 8.84 -19.03 0.36
CA LEU A 44 10.08 -19.13 1.13
C LEU A 44 10.64 -20.55 1.19
N GLU A 45 9.76 -21.56 1.19
CA GLU A 45 10.14 -22.97 1.26
C GLU A 45 10.69 -23.43 -0.10
N MET A 46 9.96 -23.10 -1.16
CA MET A 46 10.30 -23.46 -2.54
C MET A 46 11.29 -22.49 -3.19
N LYS A 47 11.59 -21.37 -2.54
CA LYS A 47 12.46 -20.27 -3.03
C LYS A 47 12.15 -19.83 -4.46
N SER A 48 10.87 -19.82 -4.81
CA SER A 48 10.39 -19.59 -6.17
C SER A 48 9.30 -18.52 -6.22
N TRP A 49 9.15 -17.89 -7.39
CA TRP A 49 8.15 -16.86 -7.64
C TRP A 49 6.95 -17.44 -8.38
N THR A 50 5.76 -17.29 -7.80
CA THR A 50 4.49 -17.65 -8.45
C THR A 50 3.79 -16.39 -8.92
N ARG A 51 3.32 -16.42 -10.17
CA ARG A 51 2.59 -15.30 -10.77
C ARG A 51 1.13 -15.30 -10.29
N TYR A 52 0.64 -14.14 -9.89
CA TYR A 52 -0.76 -13.91 -9.53
C TYR A 52 -1.50 -13.12 -10.62
N PRO A 53 -2.85 -13.15 -10.63
CA PRO A 53 -3.65 -12.35 -11.55
C PRO A 53 -3.30 -10.86 -11.46
N CYS A 54 -3.12 -10.19 -12.60
CA CYS A 54 -2.76 -8.78 -12.64
C CYS A 54 -3.78 -7.91 -11.89
N ILE A 55 -3.28 -6.90 -11.19
CA ILE A 55 -4.12 -5.89 -10.56
C ILE A 55 -4.91 -5.18 -11.67
N PRO A 56 -6.26 -5.04 -11.57
CA PRO A 56 -7.07 -4.52 -12.67
C PRO A 56 -6.68 -3.09 -13.10
N SER A 57 -6.35 -2.23 -12.14
CA SER A 57 -5.97 -0.84 -12.42
C SER A 57 -4.45 -0.63 -12.35
N ARG A 58 -3.83 -0.25 -13.48
CA ARG A 58 -2.42 0.16 -13.51
C ARG A 58 -2.22 1.52 -12.82
N ARG A 59 -1.33 1.59 -11.85
CA ARG A 59 -1.02 2.80 -11.05
C ARG A 59 0.34 2.73 -10.36
N ALA A 60 0.92 3.88 -10.06
CA ALA A 60 2.13 4.03 -9.24
C ALA A 60 1.77 4.50 -7.82
N PHE A 61 2.68 4.33 -6.86
CA PHE A 61 2.51 4.81 -5.48
C PHE A 61 1.19 4.38 -4.81
N SER A 62 0.66 3.21 -5.20
CA SER A 62 -0.44 2.57 -4.49
C SER A 62 0.07 1.95 -3.21
N CYS A 63 -0.82 1.80 -2.24
CA CYS A 63 -0.55 1.08 -1.01
C CYS A 63 -1.32 -0.23 -1.00
N CYS A 64 -0.88 -1.18 -0.19
CA CYS A 64 -1.52 -2.46 -0.06
C CYS A 64 -1.77 -2.77 1.42
N ALA A 65 -2.86 -3.46 1.70
CA ALA A 65 -3.17 -3.99 3.02
C ALA A 65 -3.65 -5.43 2.87
N THR A 66 -3.49 -6.24 3.90
CA THR A 66 -3.99 -7.62 3.89
C THR A 66 -4.71 -7.90 5.19
N ASN A 67 -5.84 -8.60 5.11
CA ASN A 67 -6.41 -9.32 6.24
C ASN A 67 -6.26 -10.84 5.99
N GLU A 68 -6.90 -11.66 6.81
CA GLU A 68 -6.78 -13.12 6.72
C GLU A 68 -7.39 -13.72 5.43
N ARG A 69 -8.35 -13.04 4.80
CA ARG A 69 -9.11 -13.56 3.65
C ARG A 69 -8.84 -12.82 2.34
N SER A 70 -8.37 -11.59 2.43
CA SER A 70 -8.31 -10.67 1.32
C SER A 70 -7.04 -9.85 1.32
N PHE A 71 -6.49 -9.66 0.11
CA PHE A 71 -5.50 -8.65 -0.18
C PHE A 71 -6.16 -7.43 -0.82
N PHE A 72 -5.77 -6.23 -0.40
CA PHE A 72 -6.31 -4.98 -0.90
C PHE A 72 -5.23 -4.18 -1.59
N SER A 73 -5.52 -3.70 -2.79
CA SER A 73 -4.71 -2.69 -3.48
C SER A 73 -5.46 -1.36 -3.49
N LEU A 74 -4.83 -0.32 -2.98
CA LEU A 74 -5.48 0.93 -2.57
C LEU A 74 -4.83 2.14 -3.22
N GLY A 75 -5.66 3.05 -3.74
CA GLY A 75 -5.25 4.37 -4.19
C GLY A 75 -4.12 4.34 -5.21
N GLY A 76 -3.33 5.39 -5.24
CA GLY A 76 -2.18 5.57 -6.13
C GLY A 76 -2.39 6.69 -7.14
N LEU A 77 -1.38 6.86 -7.98
CA LEU A 77 -1.35 7.80 -9.09
C LEU A 77 -1.59 7.02 -10.38
N GLN A 78 -2.73 7.27 -11.01
CA GLN A 78 -3.05 6.67 -12.30
C GLN A 78 -2.43 7.52 -13.40
N GLN A 79 -1.59 6.88 -14.21
CA GLN A 79 -1.04 7.50 -15.41
C GLN A 79 -2.05 7.39 -16.56
N PRO A 80 -2.10 8.39 -17.46
CA PRO A 80 -2.91 8.31 -18.65
C PRO A 80 -2.53 7.10 -19.51
N GLY A 81 -3.53 6.48 -20.12
CA GLY A 81 -3.29 5.44 -21.11
C GLY A 81 -2.59 5.99 -22.36
N PRO A 82 -2.03 5.11 -23.20
CA PRO A 82 -1.30 5.48 -24.42
C PRO A 82 -2.14 6.33 -25.39
N HIS A 83 -3.47 6.24 -25.34
CA HIS A 83 -4.38 7.02 -26.19
C HIS A 83 -4.76 8.41 -25.62
N ASN A 84 -4.42 8.71 -24.36
CA ASN A 84 -4.77 9.97 -23.69
C ASN A 84 -3.52 10.67 -23.12
N PHE A 85 -2.45 10.72 -23.92
CA PHE A 85 -1.13 11.23 -23.52
C PHE A 85 -1.15 12.64 -22.91
N TYR A 86 -2.08 13.50 -23.31
CA TYR A 86 -2.22 14.87 -22.81
C TYR A 86 -2.87 15.00 -21.43
N SER A 87 -3.44 13.91 -20.88
CA SER A 87 -4.00 13.96 -19.54
C SER A 87 -2.88 14.00 -18.50
N ARG A 88 -3.06 14.74 -17.40
CA ARG A 88 -2.09 14.68 -16.30
C ARG A 88 -2.31 13.40 -15.47
N PRO A 89 -1.24 12.82 -14.88
CA PRO A 89 -1.41 11.83 -13.84
C PRO A 89 -2.33 12.36 -12.74
N HIS A 90 -3.23 11.53 -12.23
CA HIS A 90 -4.18 11.96 -11.22
C HIS A 90 -4.31 10.91 -10.11
N PHE A 91 -4.53 11.41 -8.90
CA PHE A 91 -4.76 10.56 -7.74
C PHE A 91 -6.08 9.82 -7.88
N VAL A 92 -6.11 8.57 -7.43
CA VAL A 92 -7.33 7.76 -7.42
C VAL A 92 -7.68 7.32 -6.01
N SER A 93 -8.98 7.10 -5.78
CA SER A 93 -9.53 6.53 -4.54
C SER A 93 -9.97 5.07 -4.73
N THR A 94 -9.52 4.45 -5.83
CA THR A 94 -9.90 3.08 -6.18
C THR A 94 -9.36 2.10 -5.14
N MET A 95 -10.20 1.12 -4.79
CA MET A 95 -9.86 -0.01 -3.94
C MET A 95 -10.25 -1.27 -4.69
N GLU A 96 -9.31 -2.19 -4.77
CA GLU A 96 -9.47 -3.50 -5.39
C GLU A 96 -9.17 -4.55 -4.34
N GLU A 97 -10.10 -5.49 -4.18
CA GLU A 97 -10.01 -6.59 -3.23
C GLU A 97 -9.74 -7.88 -4.00
N TYR A 98 -8.75 -8.63 -3.56
CA TYR A 98 -8.42 -9.96 -4.05
C TYR A 98 -8.77 -10.97 -2.98
N ASP A 99 -9.68 -11.88 -3.31
CA ASP A 99 -10.09 -12.98 -2.44
C ASP A 99 -9.01 -14.08 -2.50
N LEU A 100 -8.40 -14.37 -1.36
CA LEU A 100 -7.31 -15.34 -1.26
C LEU A 100 -7.81 -16.79 -1.38
N ASP A 101 -9.04 -17.08 -0.98
CA ASP A 101 -9.63 -18.41 -1.03
C ASP A 101 -10.01 -18.79 -2.47
N GLN A 102 -10.58 -17.84 -3.21
CA GLN A 102 -11.03 -18.03 -4.58
C GLN A 102 -9.95 -17.71 -5.62
N GLY A 103 -8.93 -16.94 -5.24
CA GLY A 103 -7.86 -16.52 -6.14
C GLY A 103 -8.31 -15.55 -7.24
N ILE A 104 -9.29 -14.68 -6.93
CA ILE A 104 -9.87 -13.75 -7.91
C ILE A 104 -9.96 -12.32 -7.38
N TRP A 105 -9.88 -11.35 -8.29
CA TRP A 105 -10.20 -9.96 -8.01
C TRP A 105 -11.71 -9.77 -7.93
N ILE A 106 -12.19 -9.26 -6.81
CA ILE A 106 -13.59 -8.91 -6.59
C ILE A 106 -13.96 -7.69 -7.43
N LYS A 107 -15.13 -7.76 -8.08
CA LYS A 107 -15.63 -6.66 -8.92
C LYS A 107 -15.82 -5.39 -8.08
N PRO A 108 -15.20 -4.25 -8.44
CA PRO A 108 -15.30 -3.02 -7.67
C PRO A 108 -16.75 -2.53 -7.59
N THR A 109 -17.14 -1.99 -6.44
CA THR A 109 -18.42 -1.31 -6.26
C THR A 109 -18.18 0.18 -6.08
N ARG A 110 -19.18 1.02 -6.38
CA ARG A 110 -19.01 2.48 -6.20
C ARG A 110 -18.77 2.86 -4.74
N THR A 111 -19.33 2.10 -3.81
CA THR A 111 -19.23 2.32 -2.35
C THR A 111 -17.92 1.86 -1.74
N SER A 112 -17.14 1.03 -2.44
CA SER A 112 -15.85 0.53 -1.94
C SER A 112 -14.68 1.50 -2.14
N ARG A 113 -14.90 2.64 -2.80
CA ARG A 113 -13.88 3.68 -2.99
C ARG A 113 -13.59 4.42 -1.68
N MET A 114 -12.32 4.76 -1.46
CA MET A 114 -11.92 5.67 -0.38
C MET A 114 -12.60 7.04 -0.56
N ARG A 115 -12.79 7.76 0.54
CA ARG A 115 -13.34 9.13 0.54
C ARG A 115 -12.36 10.08 -0.13
N GLU A 116 -11.08 9.97 0.20
CA GLU A 116 -10.02 10.75 -0.45
C GLU A 116 -9.31 9.95 -1.55
N LYS A 117 -8.90 10.69 -2.59
CA LYS A 117 -7.90 10.21 -3.54
C LYS A 117 -6.54 10.35 -2.86
N ARG A 118 -5.76 9.27 -2.81
CA ARG A 118 -4.47 9.28 -2.14
C ARG A 118 -3.44 8.40 -2.84
N ALA A 119 -2.17 8.80 -2.80
CA ALA A 119 -0.99 8.02 -3.18
C ALA A 119 0.12 8.23 -2.14
N ASP A 120 1.14 7.36 -2.12
CA ASP A 120 2.28 7.48 -1.19
C ASP A 120 1.87 7.58 0.30
N PHE A 121 0.82 6.84 0.64
CA PHE A 121 0.23 6.72 1.97
C PHE A 121 0.55 5.35 2.57
N VAL A 122 0.23 5.18 3.85
CA VAL A 122 0.35 3.89 4.54
C VAL A 122 -1.01 3.24 4.75
N ALA A 123 -1.06 1.91 4.69
CA ALA A 123 -2.26 1.13 4.93
C ALA A 123 -1.97 -0.20 5.61
N GLY A 124 -2.92 -0.69 6.41
CA GLY A 124 -2.86 -1.99 7.07
C GLY A 124 -4.22 -2.40 7.61
N CYS A 125 -4.30 -3.48 8.39
CA CYS A 125 -5.56 -3.94 8.99
C CYS A 125 -5.58 -3.84 10.52
N LEU A 126 -6.52 -3.12 11.12
CA LEU A 126 -6.64 -2.99 12.58
C LEU A 126 -8.09 -3.24 13.00
N GLY A 127 -8.32 -4.11 13.99
CA GLY A 127 -9.66 -4.44 14.48
C GLY A 127 -10.61 -4.94 13.38
N GLY A 128 -10.11 -5.75 12.45
CA GLY A 128 -10.88 -6.28 11.31
C GLY A 128 -11.23 -5.25 10.22
N ARG A 129 -10.67 -4.04 10.29
CA ARG A 129 -10.89 -2.96 9.33
C ARG A 129 -9.61 -2.64 8.57
N VAL A 130 -9.74 -2.23 7.32
CA VAL A 130 -8.59 -1.73 6.54
C VAL A 130 -8.43 -0.25 6.81
N ILE A 131 -7.25 0.18 7.22
CA ILE A 131 -6.93 1.58 7.53
C ILE A 131 -6.06 2.15 6.42
N ALA A 132 -6.33 3.39 6.01
CA ALA A 132 -5.48 4.17 5.14
C ALA A 132 -5.19 5.53 5.82
N ALA A 133 -3.91 5.88 5.97
CA ALA A 133 -3.47 7.08 6.66
C ALA A 133 -2.49 7.89 5.82
N GLY A 134 -2.75 9.19 5.70
CA GLY A 134 -1.83 10.15 5.10
C GLY A 134 -1.64 10.04 3.59
N GLY A 135 -0.43 10.37 3.13
CA GLY A 135 -0.04 10.43 1.74
C GLY A 135 -0.37 11.74 1.04
N LEU A 136 -0.34 11.70 -0.28
CA LEU A 136 -0.57 12.84 -1.17
C LEU A 136 -1.94 12.70 -1.83
N GLY A 137 -2.69 13.80 -1.87
CA GLY A 137 -3.95 13.89 -2.59
C GLY A 137 -3.93 15.05 -3.59
N ASN A 138 -5.10 15.57 -3.91
CA ASN A 138 -5.20 16.76 -4.77
C ASN A 138 -4.79 18.06 -4.05
N GLU A 139 -4.64 18.02 -2.73
CA GLU A 139 -4.23 19.14 -1.90
C GLU A 139 -2.73 19.43 -2.06
N PRO A 140 -2.30 20.70 -1.88
CA PRO A 140 -0.89 21.09 -2.03
C PRO A 140 0.02 20.55 -0.92
N SER A 141 -0.55 20.17 0.22
CA SER A 141 0.17 19.57 1.34
C SER A 141 -0.20 18.09 1.52
N PRO A 142 0.66 17.29 2.20
CA PRO A 142 0.30 15.95 2.60
C PRO A 142 -1.04 15.90 3.36
N LEU A 143 -1.74 14.78 3.25
CA LEU A 143 -2.99 14.52 3.94
C LEU A 143 -2.72 14.14 5.40
N GLY A 144 -3.53 14.67 6.32
CA GLY A 144 -3.59 14.22 7.73
C GLY A 144 -4.77 13.28 7.98
N THR A 145 -5.66 13.12 7.01
CA THR A 145 -6.86 12.29 7.13
C THR A 145 -6.50 10.82 7.31
N VAL A 146 -7.26 10.13 8.15
CA VAL A 146 -7.25 8.68 8.28
C VAL A 146 -8.65 8.16 7.98
N GLU A 147 -8.71 7.09 7.20
CA GLU A 147 -9.97 6.45 6.82
C GLU A 147 -9.92 4.96 7.15
N SER A 148 -11.07 4.41 7.56
CA SER A 148 -11.25 2.99 7.81
C SER A 148 -12.32 2.39 6.88
N TYR A 149 -11.99 1.30 6.22
CA TYR A 149 -12.93 0.47 5.50
C TYR A 149 -13.55 -0.55 6.44
N ASN A 150 -14.87 -0.58 6.51
CA ASN A 150 -15.60 -1.65 7.17
C ASN A 150 -15.98 -2.71 6.12
N PRO A 151 -15.39 -3.92 6.15
CA PRO A 151 -15.71 -4.96 5.17
C PRO A 151 -17.16 -5.46 5.21
N VAL A 152 -17.80 -5.39 6.39
CA VAL A 152 -19.22 -5.77 6.58
C VAL A 152 -20.15 -4.75 5.93
N LYS A 153 -19.90 -3.45 6.16
CA LYS A 153 -20.70 -2.36 5.59
C LYS A 153 -20.29 -1.96 4.16
N ARG A 154 -19.15 -2.48 3.68
CA ARG A 154 -18.53 -2.19 2.38
C ARG A 154 -18.42 -0.70 2.08
N ARG A 155 -17.95 0.07 3.07
CA ARG A 155 -17.77 1.52 2.95
C ARG A 155 -16.61 2.04 3.79
N TRP A 156 -16.07 3.16 3.33
CA TRP A 156 -15.03 3.93 4.04
C TRP A 156 -15.66 5.01 4.93
N GLU A 157 -15.14 5.11 6.14
CA GLU A 157 -15.52 6.09 7.17
C GLU A 157 -14.25 6.80 7.65
N TYR A 158 -14.30 8.12 7.81
CA TYR A 158 -13.21 8.85 8.46
C TYR A 158 -13.10 8.41 9.92
N VAL A 159 -11.87 8.32 10.41
CA VAL A 159 -11.56 8.12 11.83
C VAL A 159 -10.72 9.29 12.33
N ALA A 160 -10.20 9.22 13.56
CA ALA A 160 -9.34 10.27 14.11
C ALA A 160 -8.17 10.55 13.15
N PRO A 161 -7.94 11.82 12.76
CA PRO A 161 -6.85 12.18 11.86
C PRO A 161 -5.49 12.03 12.56
N MET A 162 -4.43 11.95 11.75
CA MET A 162 -3.05 12.09 12.20
C MET A 162 -2.82 13.51 12.74
N PRO A 163 -2.19 13.67 13.92
CA PRO A 163 -1.76 14.98 14.41
C PRO A 163 -0.88 15.74 13.41
N THR A 164 -0.02 15.02 12.68
CA THR A 164 0.85 15.59 11.65
C THR A 164 0.59 14.92 10.31
N ALA A 165 0.09 15.71 9.36
CA ALA A 165 -0.07 15.27 7.98
C ALA A 165 1.28 14.91 7.34
N ARG A 166 1.34 13.74 6.68
CA ARG A 166 2.60 13.20 6.15
C ARG A 166 2.41 12.21 4.99
N CYS A 167 3.41 12.10 4.13
CA CYS A 167 3.55 11.07 3.09
C CYS A 167 4.91 10.34 3.22
N SER A 168 5.18 9.38 2.33
CA SER A 168 6.43 8.61 2.29
C SER A 168 6.81 7.98 3.65
N SER A 169 5.81 7.61 4.44
CA SER A 169 5.97 7.13 5.81
C SER A 169 6.08 5.61 5.85
N ALA A 170 6.64 5.06 6.94
CA ALA A 170 6.60 3.65 7.23
C ALA A 170 5.40 3.31 8.14
N LEU A 171 4.89 2.08 8.04
CA LEU A 171 3.87 1.54 8.93
C LEU A 171 4.43 0.36 9.70
N LEU A 172 4.21 0.35 11.01
CA LEU A 172 4.36 -0.83 11.85
C LEU A 172 3.01 -1.16 12.48
N GLN A 173 2.56 -2.40 12.34
CA GLN A 173 1.28 -2.85 12.84
C GLN A 173 1.46 -3.89 13.95
N THR A 174 0.72 -3.73 15.04
CA THR A 174 0.57 -4.72 16.12
C THR A 174 -0.89 -5.18 16.16
N PRO A 175 -1.25 -6.18 16.99
CA PRO A 175 -2.65 -6.62 17.10
C PRO A 175 -3.62 -5.51 17.52
N SER A 176 -3.17 -4.55 18.32
CA SER A 176 -4.01 -3.50 18.92
C SER A 176 -3.70 -2.08 18.44
N MET A 177 -2.58 -1.86 17.73
CA MET A 177 -2.16 -0.52 17.30
C MET A 177 -1.51 -0.51 15.92
N MET A 178 -1.51 0.67 15.30
CA MET A 178 -0.74 0.99 14.11
C MET A 178 0.14 2.20 14.36
N TYR A 179 1.41 2.12 13.98
CA TYR A 179 2.37 3.20 14.11
C TYR A 179 2.76 3.73 12.74
N VAL A 180 2.56 5.01 12.51
CA VAL A 180 3.03 5.74 11.34
C VAL A 180 4.34 6.44 11.70
N ILE A 181 5.43 6.05 11.06
CA ILE A 181 6.79 6.42 11.45
C ILE A 181 7.45 7.23 10.33
N GLY A 182 8.01 8.39 10.70
CA GLY A 182 8.82 9.23 9.81
C GLY A 182 8.02 9.87 8.68
N GLY A 183 8.63 9.97 7.49
CA GLY A 183 8.01 10.54 6.30
C GLY A 183 8.25 12.04 6.12
N VAL A 184 7.48 12.64 5.21
CA VAL A 184 7.60 14.05 4.83
C VAL A 184 6.29 14.79 5.12
N SER A 185 6.40 15.91 5.83
CA SER A 185 5.32 16.87 6.09
C SER A 185 5.63 18.20 5.38
N GLN A 186 5.82 19.30 6.12
CA GLN A 186 6.47 20.54 5.62
C GLN A 186 8.00 20.41 5.46
N GLY A 187 8.52 19.20 5.68
CA GLY A 187 9.94 18.82 5.65
C GLY A 187 10.09 17.38 6.15
N PRO A 188 11.31 16.82 6.16
CA PRO A 188 11.57 15.52 6.76
C PRO A 188 11.14 15.50 8.23
N SER A 189 10.48 14.43 8.66
CA SER A 189 9.98 14.27 10.02
C SER A 189 10.57 13.05 10.71
N ASN A 190 10.91 13.18 11.99
CA ASN A 190 11.29 12.07 12.88
C ASN A 190 10.12 11.60 13.77
N ALA A 191 8.91 12.12 13.55
CA ALA A 191 7.77 11.85 14.41
C ALA A 191 7.22 10.42 14.21
N VAL A 192 6.71 9.85 15.31
CA VAL A 192 5.99 8.58 15.35
C VAL A 192 4.60 8.84 15.90
N GLU A 193 3.58 8.40 15.16
CA GLU A 193 2.18 8.54 15.57
C GLU A 193 1.55 7.16 15.69
N ALA A 194 0.75 6.95 16.73
CA ALA A 194 0.05 5.71 16.97
C ALA A 194 -1.46 5.89 16.81
N LEU A 195 -2.07 5.02 16.01
CA LEU A 195 -3.51 4.86 15.92
C LEU A 195 -3.93 3.62 16.70
N CYS A 196 -4.87 3.81 17.62
CA CYS A 196 -5.60 2.74 18.30
C CYS A 196 -7.08 2.90 17.96
N LEU A 197 -7.75 1.81 17.61
CA LEU A 197 -9.21 1.81 17.52
C LEU A 197 -9.76 1.33 18.86
N PRO A 198 -10.70 2.06 19.48
CA PRO A 198 -11.37 1.54 20.67
C PRO A 198 -12.08 0.23 20.31
N GLU A 199 -11.86 -0.82 21.10
CA GLU A 199 -12.70 -2.00 21.05
C GLU A 199 -14.14 -1.53 21.31
N THR A 200 -15.03 -1.76 20.36
CA THR A 200 -16.45 -1.53 20.59
C THR A 200 -16.88 -2.54 21.66
N VAL A 201 -17.14 -2.05 22.87
CA VAL A 201 -17.86 -2.78 23.93
C VAL A 201 -19.28 -3.06 23.48
#